data_AF-F3GB98-F1
#
_entry.id   AF-F3GB98-F1
#
_cell.length_a   1.000
_cell.length_b   1.000
_cell.length_c   1.000
_cell.angle_alpha   90.00
_cell.angle_beta   90.00
_cell.angle_gamma   90.00
#
_symmetry.space_group_name_H-M   'P 1'
#
loop_
_entity.id
_entity.type
_entity.pdbx_description
1 polymer ?
#
loop_
_entity_poly.entity_id
_entity_poly.type
_entity_poly.pdbx_seq_one_letter_code
_entity_poly.pdbx_strand_id
1 'polypeptide(L)'
;MAYYRTPSDVTALPAWQALNKHRQTMQNFSMREAFNTDPQRFSQFTLSSAGLFLDYSKNLITTETRDLLVSLAGEVGLKDAIKAQYDGELVNSSEGRPALHTALRRPVGDKLKVNGVDVMPDVHRVLNQMTELVGRIHDGLWRGYTEKPITDVVNIG
;
A
#
# COMPACT_ATOMS: atom_id res chain seq x y z
N MET A 1 1.44 0.87 24.16
CA MET A 1 1.96 1.90 23.23
C MET A 1 1.80 1.37 21.81
N ALA A 2 1.46 2.22 20.85
CA ALA A 2 1.33 1.82 19.45
C ALA A 2 2.70 1.39 18.90
N TYR A 3 2.84 0.14 18.45
CA TYR A 3 4.13 -0.45 18.06
C TYR A 3 4.75 0.20 16.81
N TYR A 4 3.98 0.89 15.96
CA TYR A 4 4.53 1.71 14.86
C TYR A 4 5.17 3.03 15.33
N ARG A 5 4.97 3.42 16.59
CA ARG A 5 5.62 4.62 17.16
C ARG A 5 6.95 4.30 17.83
N THR A 6 7.22 3.04 18.12
CA THR A 6 8.47 2.58 18.73
C THR A 6 8.96 1.35 17.96
N PRO A 7 10.04 1.46 17.17
CA PRO A 7 10.54 0.35 16.37
C PRO A 7 10.76 -0.91 17.21
N SER A 8 10.16 -2.02 16.80
CA SER A 8 10.44 -3.34 17.37
C SER A 8 11.62 -3.99 16.66
N ASP A 9 12.54 -4.60 17.41
CA ASP A 9 13.55 -5.46 16.83
C ASP A 9 12.91 -6.77 16.33
N VAL A 10 12.67 -6.83 15.03
CA VAL A 10 12.12 -8.00 14.34
C VAL A 10 12.97 -9.24 14.54
N THR A 11 14.28 -9.09 14.73
CA THR A 11 15.19 -10.23 14.79
C THR A 11 15.06 -11.04 16.08
N ALA A 12 14.52 -10.43 17.13
CA ALA A 12 14.26 -11.08 18.41
C ALA A 12 12.95 -11.90 18.41
N LEU A 13 12.10 -11.76 17.38
CA LEU A 13 10.78 -12.38 17.35
C LEU A 13 10.84 -13.90 17.06
N PRO A 14 9.95 -14.72 17.67
CA PRO A 14 9.87 -16.16 17.40
C PRO A 14 9.70 -16.49 15.92
N ALA A 15 8.84 -15.78 15.19
CA ALA A 15 8.65 -16.02 13.76
C ALA A 15 9.92 -15.75 12.93
N TRP A 16 10.75 -14.77 13.33
CA TRP A 16 12.03 -14.52 12.68
C TRP A 16 13.03 -15.65 12.92
N GLN A 17 13.11 -16.16 14.15
CA GLN A 17 13.97 -17.30 14.46
C GLN A 17 13.52 -18.57 13.72
N ALA A 18 12.22 -18.79 13.59
CA ALA A 18 11.66 -19.87 12.77
C ALA A 18 12.02 -19.71 11.28
N LEU A 19 11.93 -18.50 10.73
CA LEU A 19 12.38 -18.20 9.36
C LEU A 19 13.88 -18.46 9.17
N ASN A 20 14.73 -18.07 10.12
CA ASN A 20 16.16 -18.36 10.05
C ASN A 20 16.45 -19.86 10.05
N LYS A 21 15.76 -20.63 10.88
CA LYS A 21 15.86 -22.09 10.88
C LYS A 21 15.38 -22.69 9.56
N HIS A 22 14.23 -22.25 9.06
CA HIS A 22 13.70 -22.67 7.75
C HIS A 22 14.66 -22.34 6.60
N ARG A 23 15.32 -21.17 6.64
CA ARG A 23 16.30 -20.80 5.63
C ARG A 23 17.44 -21.81 5.53
N GLN A 24 17.84 -22.45 6.63
CA GLN A 24 18.88 -23.49 6.62
C GLN A 24 18.44 -24.75 5.87
N THR A 25 17.14 -25.11 5.89
CA THR A 25 16.62 -26.26 5.15
C THR A 25 16.50 -25.96 3.65
N MET A 26 16.33 -24.68 3.30
CA MET A 26 16.14 -24.20 1.92
C MET A 26 17.45 -23.98 1.13
N GLN A 27 18.63 -24.34 1.66
CA GLN A 27 19.92 -24.04 1.01
C GLN A 27 20.07 -24.63 -0.40
N ASN A 28 19.47 -25.79 -0.64
CA ASN A 28 19.52 -26.48 -1.93
C ASN A 28 18.21 -26.32 -2.73
N PHE A 29 17.39 -25.34 -2.41
CA PHE A 29 16.12 -25.14 -3.11
C PHE A 29 16.34 -24.88 -4.60
N SER A 30 15.69 -25.68 -5.45
CA SER A 30 15.70 -25.53 -6.90
C SER A 30 14.31 -25.16 -7.40
N MET A 31 14.19 -24.02 -8.08
CA MET A 31 12.92 -23.59 -8.67
C MET A 31 12.39 -24.60 -9.68
N ARG A 32 13.29 -25.15 -10.50
CA ARG A 32 12.93 -26.15 -11.52
C ARG A 32 12.36 -27.39 -10.86
N GLU A 33 13.01 -27.88 -9.81
CA GLU A 33 12.50 -29.03 -9.06
C GLU A 33 11.18 -28.71 -8.39
N ALA A 34 11.03 -27.54 -7.76
CA ALA A 34 9.78 -27.15 -7.10
C ALA A 34 8.56 -27.13 -8.06
N PHE A 35 8.73 -26.70 -9.31
CA PHE A 35 7.67 -26.79 -10.32
C PHE A 35 7.46 -28.21 -10.85
N ASN A 36 8.55 -29.00 -10.96
CA ASN A 36 8.44 -30.39 -11.39
C ASN A 36 7.76 -31.28 -10.34
N THR A 37 7.99 -31.02 -9.05
CA THR A 37 7.44 -31.80 -7.93
C THR A 37 6.05 -31.34 -7.51
N ASP A 38 5.70 -30.07 -7.72
CA ASP A 38 4.37 -29.53 -7.46
C ASP A 38 3.77 -28.90 -8.74
N PRO A 39 3.00 -29.69 -9.53
CA PRO A 39 2.26 -29.19 -10.68
C PRO A 39 1.22 -28.10 -10.34
N GLN A 40 0.81 -28.00 -9.07
CA GLN A 40 -0.14 -26.99 -8.59
C GLN A 40 0.56 -25.76 -8.01
N ARG A 41 1.89 -25.67 -8.08
CA ARG A 41 2.64 -24.52 -7.53
C ARG A 41 2.14 -23.18 -8.07
N PHE A 42 1.86 -23.11 -9.37
CA PHE A 42 1.36 -21.89 -9.99
C PHE A 42 0.03 -21.44 -9.35
N SER A 43 -0.94 -22.34 -9.20
CA SER A 43 -2.25 -22.02 -8.62
C SER A 43 -2.17 -21.70 -7.13
N GLN A 44 -1.28 -22.38 -6.38
CA GLN A 44 -1.07 -22.14 -4.94
C GLN A 44 -0.41 -20.79 -4.63
N PHE A 45 0.53 -20.36 -5.49
CA PHE A 45 1.30 -19.11 -5.32
C PHE A 45 0.86 -18.05 -6.33
N THR A 46 -0.45 -17.96 -6.53
CA THR A 46 -1.10 -16.93 -7.33
C THR A 46 -2.29 -16.37 -6.58
N LEU A 47 -2.55 -15.08 -6.75
CA LEU A 47 -3.73 -14.39 -6.23
C LEU A 47 -4.34 -13.53 -7.33
N SER A 48 -5.67 -13.46 -7.39
CA SER A 48 -6.37 -12.49 -8.22
C SER A 48 -7.44 -11.77 -7.40
N SER A 49 -7.40 -10.45 -7.43
CA SER A 49 -8.34 -9.59 -6.72
C SER A 49 -8.31 -8.18 -7.30
N ALA A 50 -9.43 -7.46 -7.23
CA ALA A 50 -9.55 -6.07 -7.70
C ALA A 50 -9.05 -5.83 -9.14
N GLY A 51 -9.24 -6.81 -10.04
CA GLY A 51 -8.77 -6.72 -11.44
C GLY A 51 -7.25 -6.89 -11.61
N LEU A 52 -6.54 -7.21 -10.53
CA LEU A 52 -5.10 -7.50 -10.54
C LEU A 52 -4.86 -9.00 -10.43
N PHE A 53 -3.78 -9.45 -11.05
CA PHE A 53 -3.28 -10.82 -10.99
C PHE A 53 -1.83 -10.80 -10.51
N LEU A 54 -1.56 -11.53 -9.43
CA LEU A 54 -0.25 -11.67 -8.82
C LEU A 54 0.19 -13.12 -8.90
N ASP A 55 1.13 -13.42 -9.81
CA ASP A 55 1.90 -14.67 -9.81
C ASP A 55 3.18 -14.44 -9.01
N TYR A 56 3.29 -15.09 -7.86
CA TYR A 56 4.49 -15.10 -7.03
C TYR A 56 5.12 -16.50 -6.91
N SER A 57 4.71 -17.44 -7.78
CA SER A 57 5.15 -18.85 -7.79
C SER A 57 6.62 -19.04 -8.13
N LYS A 58 7.24 -18.08 -8.83
CA LYS A 58 8.66 -18.12 -9.23
C LYS A 58 9.60 -17.50 -8.18
N ASN A 59 9.11 -17.27 -6.96
CA ASN A 59 9.93 -16.88 -5.81
C ASN A 59 10.45 -18.11 -5.06
N LEU A 60 11.60 -17.98 -4.39
CA LEU A 60 12.25 -19.02 -3.58
C LEU A 60 11.51 -19.27 -2.26
N ILE A 61 10.28 -19.76 -2.37
CA ILE A 61 9.36 -19.98 -1.24
C ILE A 61 8.69 -21.35 -1.34
N THR A 62 8.42 -21.93 -0.18
CA THR A 62 7.49 -23.04 0.00
C THR A 62 6.23 -22.53 0.72
N THR A 63 5.23 -23.41 0.89
CA THR A 63 4.02 -23.09 1.68
C THR A 63 4.41 -22.72 3.11
N GLU A 64 5.35 -23.46 3.70
CA GLU A 64 5.94 -23.15 5.00
C GLU A 64 6.63 -21.78 5.01
N THR A 65 7.41 -21.42 3.98
CA THR A 65 8.02 -20.08 3.89
C THR A 65 6.96 -18.98 3.93
N ARG A 66 5.89 -19.13 3.14
CA ARG A 66 4.79 -18.15 3.09
C ARG A 66 4.12 -18.02 4.46
N ASP A 67 3.80 -19.14 5.11
CA ASP A 67 3.08 -19.14 6.39
C ASP A 67 3.93 -18.56 7.53
N LEU A 68 5.25 -18.79 7.50
CA LEU A 68 6.20 -18.17 8.43
C LEU A 68 6.33 -16.65 8.18
N LEU A 69 6.37 -16.20 6.92
CA LEU A 69 6.37 -14.76 6.59
C LEU A 69 5.08 -14.06 7.03
N VAL A 70 3.93 -14.71 6.85
CA VAL A 70 2.63 -14.19 7.32
C VAL A 70 2.58 -14.17 8.85
N SER A 71 3.12 -15.19 9.52
CA SER A 71 3.26 -15.21 10.99
C SER A 71 4.11 -14.04 11.49
N LEU A 72 5.25 -13.76 10.83
CA LEU A 72 6.09 -12.61 11.16
C LEU A 72 5.32 -11.29 11.00
N ALA A 73 4.58 -11.13 9.89
CA ALA A 73 3.72 -9.97 9.67
C ALA A 73 2.67 -9.79 10.78
N GLY A 74 2.16 -10.90 11.32
CA GLY A 74 1.28 -10.91 12.49
C GLY A 74 1.98 -10.47 13.79
N GLU A 75 3.16 -11.03 14.08
CA GLU A 75 3.92 -10.71 15.30
C GLU A 75 4.41 -9.26 15.35
N VAL A 76 4.72 -8.65 14.19
CA VAL A 76 5.05 -7.21 14.11
C VAL A 76 3.82 -6.30 14.12
N GLY A 77 2.62 -6.88 14.18
CA GLY A 77 1.36 -6.15 14.24
C GLY A 77 0.91 -5.53 12.92
N LEU A 78 1.47 -5.85 11.76
CA LEU A 78 1.27 -5.12 10.48
C LEU A 78 -0.19 -4.72 10.19
N LYS A 79 -1.15 -5.59 10.47
CA LYS A 79 -2.59 -5.33 10.28
C LYS A 79 -3.08 -4.10 11.05
N ASP A 80 -2.65 -3.95 12.30
CA ASP A 80 -3.04 -2.82 13.14
C ASP A 80 -2.42 -1.50 12.64
N ALA A 81 -1.34 -1.55 11.86
CA ALA A 81 -0.54 -0.39 11.45
C ALA A 81 -1.14 0.14 10.17
N ILE A 82 -1.51 -0.79 9.29
CA ILE A 82 -2.41 -0.51 8.17
C ILE A 82 -3.69 0.13 8.72
N LYS A 83 -4.33 -0.44 9.76
CA LYS A 83 -5.53 0.15 10.34
C LYS A 83 -5.27 1.56 10.89
N ALA A 84 -4.23 1.75 11.68
CA ALA A 84 -3.86 3.04 12.25
C ALA A 84 -3.58 4.09 11.16
N GLN A 85 -2.89 3.71 10.07
CA GLN A 85 -2.69 4.57 8.91
C GLN A 85 -4.03 4.98 8.29
N TYR A 86 -4.94 4.02 8.08
CA TYR A 86 -6.27 4.31 7.52
C TYR A 86 -7.14 5.15 8.47
N ASP A 87 -6.97 5.04 9.78
CA ASP A 87 -7.73 5.81 10.76
C ASP A 87 -7.14 7.22 11.00
N GLY A 88 -6.02 7.57 10.37
CA GLY A 88 -5.39 8.88 10.49
C GLY A 88 -4.55 9.07 11.74
N GLU A 89 -4.06 7.97 12.33
CA GLU A 89 -3.10 8.05 13.41
C GLU A 89 -1.72 8.57 12.97
N LEU A 90 -0.94 9.02 13.95
CA LEU A 90 0.43 9.50 13.77
C LEU A 90 1.40 8.33 13.53
N VAL A 91 1.32 7.72 12.35
CA VAL A 91 2.20 6.62 11.92
C VAL A 91 3.57 7.11 11.43
N ASN A 92 3.68 8.37 10.97
CA ASN A 92 4.96 9.02 10.71
C ASN A 92 5.49 9.58 12.05
N SER A 93 6.28 8.77 12.74
CA SER A 93 6.72 9.02 14.11
C SER A 93 7.79 10.12 14.22
N SER A 94 8.69 10.25 13.23
CA SER A 94 9.74 11.27 13.25
C SER A 94 9.20 12.69 13.07
N GLU A 95 8.15 12.86 12.27
CA GLU A 95 7.50 14.16 12.05
C GLU A 95 6.24 14.37 12.89
N GLY A 96 5.77 13.33 13.60
CA GLY A 96 4.54 13.38 14.39
C GLY A 96 3.28 13.63 13.54
N ARG A 97 3.19 12.99 12.36
CA ARG A 97 2.13 13.24 11.36
C ARG A 97 1.35 11.98 10.95
N PRO A 98 0.10 12.11 10.50
CA PRO A 98 -0.60 11.06 9.76
C PRO A 98 0.00 10.82 8.37
N ALA A 99 -0.23 9.64 7.80
CA ALA A 99 0.13 9.29 6.42
C ALA A 99 -1.12 8.92 5.60
N LEU A 100 -1.82 9.94 5.08
CA LEU A 100 -3.21 9.83 4.61
C LEU A 100 -3.41 9.94 3.08
N HIS A 101 -2.44 9.47 2.29
CA HIS A 101 -2.62 9.39 0.83
C HIS A 101 -3.83 8.51 0.43
N THR A 102 -4.25 7.56 1.28
CA THR A 102 -5.46 6.75 1.07
C THR A 102 -6.75 7.57 1.17
N ALA A 103 -6.77 8.63 1.98
CA ALA A 103 -7.94 9.51 2.11
C ALA A 103 -8.27 10.24 0.81
N LEU A 104 -7.24 10.58 0.01
CA LEU A 104 -7.38 11.31 -1.26
C LEU A 104 -8.13 10.52 -2.35
N ARG A 105 -8.36 9.22 -2.14
CA ARG A 105 -9.05 8.33 -3.10
C ARG A 105 -10.31 7.70 -2.52
N ARG A 106 -10.75 8.11 -1.33
CA ARG A 106 -11.99 7.60 -0.74
C ARG A 106 -13.21 8.15 -1.47
N PRO A 107 -14.29 7.37 -1.57
CA PRO A 107 -15.53 7.83 -2.20
C PRO A 107 -16.13 9.03 -1.46
N VAL A 108 -17.01 9.75 -2.16
CA VAL A 108 -17.83 10.80 -1.55
C VAL A 108 -18.70 10.18 -0.45
N GLY A 109 -18.80 10.85 0.70
CA GLY A 109 -19.62 10.41 1.84
C GLY A 109 -18.86 9.60 2.90
N ASP A 110 -17.65 9.12 2.60
CA ASP A 110 -16.74 8.58 3.62
C ASP A 110 -16.33 9.66 4.62
N LYS A 111 -15.93 9.22 5.82
CA LYS A 111 -15.48 10.09 6.92
C LYS A 111 -14.11 9.67 7.41
N LEU A 112 -13.29 10.66 7.76
CA LEU A 112 -11.99 10.42 8.38
C LEU A 112 -11.64 11.59 9.27
N LYS A 113 -11.52 11.33 10.57
CA LYS A 113 -11.17 12.38 11.53
C LYS A 113 -9.67 12.45 11.76
N VAL A 114 -9.11 13.64 11.65
CA VAL A 114 -7.76 13.97 12.10
C VAL A 114 -7.88 15.07 13.13
N ASN A 115 -7.35 14.86 14.33
CA ASN A 115 -7.48 15.79 15.47
C ASN A 115 -8.94 16.23 15.73
N GLY A 116 -9.89 15.30 15.58
CA GLY A 116 -11.31 15.55 15.80
C GLY A 116 -12.06 16.18 14.62
N VAL A 117 -11.37 16.63 13.58
CA VAL A 117 -11.95 17.27 12.39
C VAL A 117 -12.05 16.27 11.24
N ASP A 118 -13.22 16.17 10.61
CA ASP A 118 -13.39 15.35 9.40
C ASP A 118 -12.72 16.03 8.20
N VAL A 119 -11.74 15.37 7.58
CA VAL A 119 -10.95 15.93 6.48
C VAL A 119 -11.53 15.65 5.10
N MET A 120 -12.51 14.75 5.01
CA MET A 120 -13.08 14.32 3.73
C MET A 120 -13.80 15.45 2.95
N PRO A 121 -14.50 16.40 3.60
CA PRO A 121 -15.08 17.54 2.88
C PRO A 121 -14.04 18.39 2.15
N ASP A 122 -12.87 18.61 2.74
CA ASP A 122 -11.80 19.38 2.10
C ASP A 122 -11.17 18.66 0.91
N VAL A 123 -10.96 17.34 1.03
CA VAL A 123 -10.48 16.50 -0.08
C VAL A 123 -11.42 16.63 -1.28
N HIS A 124 -12.72 16.41 -1.07
CA HIS A 124 -13.70 16.46 -2.17
C HIS A 124 -13.93 17.88 -2.70
N ARG A 125 -13.81 18.91 -1.87
CA ARG A 125 -13.82 20.30 -2.32
C ARG A 125 -12.69 20.57 -3.32
N VAL A 126 -11.47 20.14 -3.01
CA VAL A 126 -10.32 20.34 -3.92
C VAL A 126 -10.46 19.49 -5.18
N LEU A 127 -10.90 18.24 -5.07
CA LEU A 127 -11.17 17.40 -6.24
C LEU A 127 -12.19 18.04 -7.18
N ASN A 128 -13.27 18.62 -6.64
CA ASN A 128 -14.27 19.33 -7.44
C ASN A 128 -13.69 20.59 -8.11
N GLN A 129 -12.86 21.36 -7.40
CA GLN A 129 -12.15 22.52 -7.99
C GLN A 129 -11.24 22.09 -9.14
N MET A 130 -10.52 20.97 -8.98
CA MET A 130 -9.69 20.40 -10.05
C MET A 130 -10.55 19.96 -11.24
N THR A 131 -11.67 19.27 -10.99
CA THR A 131 -12.60 18.84 -12.06
C THR A 131 -13.15 20.03 -12.84
N GLU A 132 -13.56 21.10 -12.17
CA GLU A 132 -14.06 22.31 -12.84
C GLU A 132 -12.97 22.97 -13.69
N LEU A 133 -11.77 23.15 -13.13
CA LEU A 133 -10.64 23.74 -13.85
C LEU A 133 -10.28 22.91 -15.09
N VAL A 134 -10.12 21.60 -14.92
CA VAL A 134 -9.78 20.67 -16.01
C VAL A 134 -10.87 20.68 -17.08
N GLY A 135 -12.14 20.69 -16.69
CA GLY A 135 -13.27 20.83 -17.62
C GLY A 135 -13.16 22.11 -18.45
N ARG A 136 -12.97 23.26 -17.80
CA ARG A 136 -12.80 24.54 -18.50
C ARG A 136 -11.61 24.56 -19.47
N ILE A 137 -10.51 23.91 -19.12
CA ILE A 137 -9.32 23.80 -19.98
C ILE A 137 -9.66 22.93 -21.21
N HIS A 138 -10.22 21.74 -21.00
CA HIS A 138 -10.57 20.82 -22.09
C HIS A 138 -11.62 21.41 -23.03
N ASP A 139 -12.58 22.17 -22.51
CA ASP A 139 -13.63 22.82 -23.29
C ASP A 139 -13.16 24.12 -23.98
N GLY A 140 -11.89 24.52 -23.80
CA GLY A 140 -11.34 25.75 -24.37
C GLY A 140 -11.96 27.03 -23.79
N LEU A 141 -12.57 26.93 -22.60
CA LEU A 141 -13.19 28.03 -21.86
C LEU A 141 -12.16 28.76 -20.97
N TRP A 142 -11.11 28.05 -20.53
CA TRP A 142 -9.96 28.65 -19.89
C TRP A 142 -9.00 29.18 -20.96
N ARG A 143 -8.88 30.51 -21.07
CA ARG A 143 -8.13 31.18 -22.13
C ARG A 143 -6.90 31.89 -21.60
N GLY A 144 -5.83 31.91 -22.40
CA GLY A 144 -4.63 32.70 -22.13
C GLY A 144 -4.86 34.19 -22.36
N TYR A 145 -3.83 35.01 -22.12
CA TYR A 145 -3.94 36.47 -22.21
C TYR A 145 -4.37 37.01 -23.61
N THR A 146 -4.18 36.21 -24.67
CA THR A 146 -4.59 36.55 -26.05
C THR A 146 -5.95 35.96 -26.44
N GLU A 147 -6.74 35.50 -25.47
CA GLU A 147 -8.01 34.81 -25.68
C GLU A 147 -7.90 33.47 -26.44
N LYS A 148 -6.68 32.95 -26.61
CA LYS A 148 -6.45 31.63 -27.21
C LYS A 148 -6.67 30.51 -26.17
N PRO A 149 -7.27 29.37 -26.56
CA PRO A 149 -7.33 28.19 -25.71
C PRO A 149 -5.93 27.73 -25.27
N ILE A 150 -5.85 27.12 -24.09
CA ILE A 150 -4.61 26.49 -23.62
C ILE A 150 -4.35 25.21 -24.43
N THR A 151 -3.12 25.06 -24.93
CA THR A 151 -2.67 23.87 -25.68
C THR A 151 -1.63 23.05 -24.94
N ASP A 152 -0.87 23.69 -24.05
CA ASP A 152 0.30 23.12 -23.41
C ASP A 152 0.23 23.37 -21.89
N VAL A 153 0.60 22.36 -21.13
CA VAL A 153 0.70 22.42 -19.67
C VAL A 153 2.14 22.14 -19.28
N VAL A 154 2.77 23.06 -18.57
CA VAL A 154 4.13 22.92 -18.03
C VAL A 154 4.04 22.70 -16.53
N ASN A 155 4.38 21.50 -16.06
CA ASN A 155 4.47 21.19 -14.64
C ASN A 155 5.88 21.53 -14.12
N ILE A 156 5.99 22.41 -13.13
CA ILE A 156 7.25 22.79 -12.47
C ILE A 156 7.21 22.26 -11.04
N GLY A 157 8.16 21.41 -10.66
CA GLY A 157 8.21 20.76 -9.36
C GLY A 157 9.59 20.25 -8.99
#